data_AF-A0A9D7HA09-F1
#
_entry.id   AF-A0A9D7HA09-F1
#
_cell.length_a   1.000
_cell.length_b   1.000
_cell.length_c   1.000
_cell.angle_alpha   90.00
_cell.angle_beta   90.00
_cell.angle_gamma   90.00
#
_symmetry.space_group_name_H-M   'P 1'
#
loop_
_entity.id
_entity.type
_entity.pdbx_description
1 polymer ?
#
loop_
_entity_poly.entity_id
_entity_poly.type
_entity_poly.pdbx_seq_one_letter_code
_entity_poly.pdbx_strand_id
1 'polypeptide(L)'
;MSTRIGSSRFVTAAPRWCLVVALAAATLLGAAPSEAQRRRRPRPVTPTAPVPVVAPVAPVAPQRPTLAESLSGDARADYDSGRELFRDGDFAGALVKFESAHKKSADARLLWNMAACEKNLRHYAKVLELVRRYLAEGGDKLDDKDRAEATDLLRTVEPLTTKLRVNVNVPGAEVAIDDVVVGTSPMTEPVIVDIGMRRVRVRKDDHKEFTTQMPVGGSAEVALVASLVPIVHEGKLSVTAKDGQSIYVDGKLVGTGRWDGVVKSGGHQIRVIAPGMRPFQSEIVVQDEQARTVPVTLEKEPEAPSKVPAWVWIGGGVLLAAGATVGAVVIFRPEDRTEPAPIGNLAPGNVQASVRFR
;
A
#
# COMPACT_ATOMS: atom_id res chain seq x y z
N MET A 1 55.87 -34.72 -12.76
CA MET A 1 55.40 -34.62 -11.35
C MET A 1 53.91 -34.30 -11.39
N SER A 2 52.90 -35.17 -11.34
CA SER A 2 52.62 -36.46 -10.68
C SER A 2 52.44 -36.42 -9.16
N THR A 3 51.21 -36.15 -8.70
CA THR A 3 50.53 -36.71 -7.51
C THR A 3 49.06 -36.26 -7.59
N ARG A 4 48.01 -37.06 -7.85
CA ARG A 4 47.46 -38.34 -7.35
C ARG A 4 46.74 -38.21 -5.98
N ILE A 5 45.54 -38.84 -5.93
CA ILE A 5 44.75 -39.31 -4.75
C ILE A 5 43.77 -38.27 -4.17
N GLY A 6 42.50 -38.54 -3.88
CA GLY A 6 41.72 -39.78 -3.91
C GLY A 6 40.28 -39.55 -3.44
N SER A 7 39.39 -40.41 -3.92
CA SER A 7 37.97 -40.56 -3.59
C SER A 7 37.74 -41.21 -2.21
N SER A 8 36.65 -40.85 -1.52
CA SER A 8 36.00 -41.75 -0.55
C SER A 8 34.51 -41.47 -0.39
N ARG A 9 33.71 -42.50 -0.72
CA ARG A 9 32.30 -42.70 -0.36
C ARG A 9 32.26 -43.39 1.01
N PHE A 10 31.35 -43.05 1.91
CA PHE A 10 30.78 -43.96 2.95
C PHE A 10 29.41 -43.39 3.36
N VAL A 11 28.27 -44.02 3.06
CA VAL A 11 27.62 -45.20 3.69
C VAL A 11 26.66 -44.80 4.84
N THR A 12 25.45 -45.34 4.68
CA THR A 12 24.25 -45.36 5.53
C THR A 12 24.45 -45.93 6.93
N ALA A 13 23.71 -45.43 7.92
CA ALA A 13 23.25 -46.22 9.06
C ALA A 13 22.10 -45.52 9.82
N ALA A 14 20.91 -46.12 9.77
CA ALA A 14 19.84 -45.96 10.76
C ALA A 14 19.93 -47.10 11.78
N PRO A 15 19.50 -46.94 13.03
CA PRO A 15 19.25 -48.08 13.91
C PRO A 15 17.74 -48.37 14.06
N ARG A 16 17.39 -49.63 13.77
CA ARG A 16 16.16 -50.34 14.16
C ARG A 16 16.49 -51.28 15.32
N TRP A 17 15.73 -51.26 16.40
CA TRP A 17 15.50 -52.36 17.36
C TRP A 17 14.04 -52.17 17.85
N CYS A 18 13.01 -52.98 17.52
CA CYS A 18 12.71 -54.40 17.84
C CYS A 18 12.84 -54.68 19.36
N LEU A 19 11.94 -55.33 20.11
CA LEU A 19 10.69 -56.08 19.86
C LEU A 19 10.01 -56.29 21.24
N VAL A 20 8.66 -56.32 21.26
CA VAL A 20 7.71 -57.25 21.96
C VAL A 20 8.01 -57.81 23.38
N VAL A 21 6.99 -57.79 24.27
CA VAL A 21 6.39 -58.91 25.09
C VAL A 21 5.22 -58.27 25.90
N ALA A 22 3.92 -58.51 25.68
CA ALA A 22 3.02 -59.67 25.84
C ALA A 22 2.11 -59.61 27.11
N LEU A 23 0.80 -59.75 26.85
CA LEU A 23 -0.34 -60.29 27.63
C LEU A 23 -0.40 -60.16 29.16
N ALA A 24 -1.54 -59.70 29.68
CA ALA A 24 -2.59 -60.61 30.21
C ALA A 24 -3.84 -59.83 30.67
N ALA A 25 -5.01 -60.27 30.20
CA ALA A 25 -6.31 -59.91 30.71
C ALA A 25 -6.80 -60.98 31.71
N ALA A 26 -7.43 -60.57 32.81
CA ALA A 26 -8.26 -61.45 33.63
C ALA A 26 -9.29 -60.63 34.43
N THR A 27 -10.54 -60.66 33.98
CA THR A 27 -11.73 -60.40 34.78
C THR A 27 -12.04 -61.61 35.64
N LEU A 28 -12.45 -61.43 36.91
CA LEU A 28 -13.41 -62.31 37.59
C LEU A 28 -14.00 -61.65 38.86
N LEU A 29 -15.31 -61.91 39.00
CA LEU A 29 -16.29 -61.58 40.03
C LEU A 29 -15.93 -62.12 41.43
N GLY A 30 -16.36 -61.46 42.52
CA GLY A 30 -16.41 -62.14 43.82
C GLY A 30 -16.69 -61.29 45.07
N ALA A 31 -17.96 -61.30 45.49
CA ALA A 31 -18.49 -61.35 46.86
C ALA A 31 -18.13 -60.27 47.92
N ALA A 32 -19.17 -59.60 48.41
CA ALA A 32 -19.20 -58.89 49.68
C ALA A 32 -19.25 -59.86 50.88
N PRO A 33 -18.71 -59.47 52.06
CA PRO A 33 -19.13 -60.03 53.33
C PRO A 33 -20.01 -59.08 54.15
N SER A 34 -20.94 -59.74 54.83
CA SER A 34 -21.98 -59.29 55.75
C SER A 34 -21.44 -58.74 57.09
N GLU A 35 -22.33 -58.01 57.76
CA GLU A 35 -22.26 -57.31 59.05
C GLU A 35 -21.52 -58.02 60.19
N ALA A 36 -20.78 -57.22 60.97
CA ALA A 36 -20.44 -57.51 62.37
C ALA A 36 -20.56 -56.24 63.23
N GLN A 37 -21.78 -55.98 63.69
CA GLN A 37 -22.11 -55.69 65.08
C GLN A 37 -21.18 -54.73 65.86
N ARG A 38 -21.27 -53.42 65.59
CA ARG A 38 -20.80 -52.40 66.54
C ARG A 38 -21.92 -52.04 67.52
N ARG A 39 -21.69 -52.38 68.79
CA ARG A 39 -22.51 -52.05 69.94
C ARG A 39 -22.88 -50.56 69.97
N ARG A 40 -24.17 -50.27 70.00
CA ARG A 40 -24.74 -48.92 70.16
C ARG A 40 -24.33 -48.36 71.52
N ARG A 41 -23.53 -47.28 71.54
CA ARG A 41 -23.41 -46.40 72.71
C ARG A 41 -24.62 -45.45 72.72
N PRO A 42 -25.22 -45.14 73.87
CA PRO A 42 -26.30 -44.15 73.92
C PRO A 42 -25.77 -42.77 73.51
N ARG A 43 -26.48 -42.10 72.60
CA ARG A 43 -26.20 -40.72 72.17
C ARG A 43 -26.49 -39.77 73.33
N PRO A 44 -25.61 -38.79 73.63
CA PRO A 44 -25.96 -37.69 74.53
C PRO A 44 -27.06 -36.83 73.88
N VAL A 45 -28.09 -36.51 74.64
CA VAL A 45 -29.15 -35.56 74.26
C VAL A 45 -28.53 -34.18 74.07
N THR A 46 -28.50 -33.72 72.82
CA THR A 46 -28.06 -32.37 72.46
C THR A 46 -29.22 -31.39 72.75
N PRO A 47 -28.97 -30.22 73.37
CA PRO A 47 -29.99 -29.18 73.52
C PRO A 47 -30.53 -28.75 72.15
N THR A 48 -31.84 -28.54 72.08
CA THR A 48 -32.61 -28.13 70.92
C THR A 48 -31.94 -26.94 70.21
N ALA A 49 -31.51 -27.13 68.96
CA ALA A 49 -31.01 -26.05 68.13
C ALA A 49 -32.12 -25.03 67.87
N PRO A 50 -31.86 -23.71 67.99
CA PRO A 50 -32.85 -22.70 67.66
C PRO A 50 -33.19 -22.74 66.16
N VAL A 51 -34.46 -22.53 65.85
CA VAL A 51 -34.99 -22.45 64.48
C VAL A 51 -34.18 -21.41 63.68
N PRO A 52 -33.66 -21.72 62.48
CA PRO A 52 -32.94 -20.74 61.68
C PRO A 52 -33.88 -19.60 61.28
N VAL A 53 -33.59 -18.41 61.78
CA VAL A 53 -34.22 -17.17 61.33
C VAL A 53 -33.81 -16.98 59.87
N VAL A 54 -34.79 -16.98 58.95
CA VAL A 54 -34.56 -16.66 57.54
C VAL A 54 -34.04 -15.23 57.47
N ALA A 55 -32.75 -15.08 57.15
CA ALA A 55 -32.15 -13.77 56.95
C ALA A 55 -32.87 -13.05 55.80
N PRO A 56 -33.17 -11.74 55.93
CA PRO A 56 -33.76 -10.98 54.83
C PRO A 56 -32.83 -11.02 53.62
N VAL A 57 -33.37 -11.39 52.46
CA VAL A 57 -32.66 -11.38 51.19
C VAL A 57 -32.15 -9.96 50.96
N ALA A 58 -30.82 -9.79 50.94
CA ALA A 58 -30.21 -8.50 50.65
C ALA A 58 -30.72 -7.98 49.30
N PRO A 59 -31.05 -6.69 49.16
CA PRO A 59 -31.50 -6.12 47.89
C PRO A 59 -30.42 -6.35 46.83
N VAL A 60 -30.79 -7.01 45.74
CA VAL A 60 -29.92 -7.21 44.58
C VAL A 60 -29.56 -5.83 44.05
N ALA A 61 -28.28 -5.47 44.08
CA ALA A 61 -27.81 -4.23 43.49
C ALA A 61 -28.23 -4.17 42.01
N PRO A 62 -28.68 -3.02 41.49
CA PRO A 62 -29.09 -2.91 40.09
C PRO A 62 -27.94 -3.33 39.17
N GLN A 63 -28.17 -4.37 38.37
CA GLN A 63 -27.18 -4.89 37.43
C GLN A 63 -27.06 -3.92 36.25
N ARG A 64 -25.83 -3.55 35.88
CA ARG A 64 -25.57 -2.71 34.72
C ARG A 64 -26.01 -3.45 33.44
N PRO A 65 -26.66 -2.76 32.48
CA PRO A 65 -27.06 -3.41 31.24
C PRO A 65 -25.82 -3.89 30.48
N THR A 66 -25.91 -5.10 29.97
CA THR A 66 -24.87 -5.68 29.11
C THR A 66 -24.69 -4.83 27.84
N LEU A 67 -23.54 -4.98 27.16
CA LEU A 67 -23.33 -4.33 25.86
C LEU A 67 -24.46 -4.70 24.88
N ALA A 68 -24.86 -5.97 24.92
CA ALA A 68 -25.97 -6.48 24.14
C ALA A 68 -27.27 -5.67 24.35
N GLU A 69 -27.67 -5.44 25.60
CA GLU A 69 -28.93 -4.77 25.95
C GLU A 69 -28.90 -3.26 25.68
N SER A 70 -27.71 -2.63 25.68
CA SER A 70 -27.57 -1.21 25.39
C SER A 70 -27.62 -0.85 23.91
N LEU A 71 -27.45 -1.83 23.01
CA LEU A 71 -27.46 -1.61 21.56
C LEU A 71 -28.88 -1.78 21.01
N SER A 72 -29.23 -0.97 20.00
CA SER A 72 -30.52 -1.02 19.32
C SER A 72 -30.38 -0.84 17.81
N GLY A 73 -31.45 -1.18 17.07
CA GLY A 73 -31.54 -1.03 15.63
C GLY A 73 -30.36 -1.63 14.87
N ASP A 74 -29.84 -0.89 13.90
CA ASP A 74 -28.73 -1.33 13.06
C ASP A 74 -27.43 -1.58 13.83
N ALA A 75 -27.19 -0.86 14.93
CA ALA A 75 -25.98 -1.08 15.75
C ALA A 75 -26.01 -2.46 16.43
N ARG A 76 -27.19 -2.89 16.87
CA ARG A 76 -27.41 -4.21 17.44
C ARG A 76 -27.25 -5.30 16.37
N ALA A 77 -27.83 -5.11 15.20
CA ALA A 77 -27.74 -6.07 14.10
C ALA A 77 -26.28 -6.26 13.62
N ASP A 78 -25.50 -5.17 13.53
CA ASP A 78 -24.08 -5.24 13.18
C ASP A 78 -23.25 -5.91 14.28
N TYR A 79 -23.53 -5.63 15.56
CA TYR A 79 -22.86 -6.32 16.67
C TYR A 79 -23.11 -7.83 16.63
N ASP A 80 -24.35 -8.26 16.42
CA ASP A 80 -24.70 -9.68 16.35
C ASP A 80 -24.02 -10.36 15.15
N SER A 81 -24.03 -9.71 13.98
CA SER A 81 -23.29 -10.19 12.80
C SER A 81 -21.79 -10.30 13.06
N GLY A 82 -21.19 -9.31 13.74
CA GLY A 82 -19.78 -9.33 14.11
C GLY A 82 -19.42 -10.48 15.04
N ARG A 83 -20.31 -10.84 15.98
CA ARG A 83 -20.12 -11.99 16.86
C ARG A 83 -20.15 -13.32 16.12
N GLU A 84 -21.04 -13.46 15.14
CA GLU A 84 -21.12 -14.67 14.29
C GLU A 84 -19.82 -14.83 13.49
N LEU A 85 -19.40 -13.78 12.78
CA LEU A 85 -18.13 -13.77 12.03
C LEU A 85 -16.92 -14.06 12.92
N PHE A 86 -16.89 -13.48 14.12
CA PHE A 86 -15.80 -13.73 15.07
C PHE A 86 -15.73 -15.19 15.50
N ARG A 87 -16.89 -15.81 15.76
CA ARG A 87 -16.97 -17.24 16.12
C ARG A 87 -16.52 -18.13 14.96
N ASP A 88 -16.78 -17.70 13.73
CA ASP A 88 -16.39 -18.42 12.52
C ASP A 88 -14.91 -18.19 12.14
N GLY A 89 -14.20 -17.34 12.88
CA GLY A 89 -12.78 -17.03 12.68
C GLY A 89 -12.52 -15.98 11.60
N ASP A 90 -13.55 -15.38 11.01
CA ASP A 90 -13.42 -14.24 10.10
C ASP A 90 -13.27 -12.94 10.92
N PHE A 91 -12.08 -12.74 11.47
CA PHE A 91 -11.78 -11.59 12.30
C PHE A 91 -11.79 -10.27 11.51
N ALA A 92 -11.45 -10.31 10.22
CA ALA A 92 -11.47 -9.13 9.35
C ALA A 92 -12.92 -8.69 9.08
N GLY A 93 -13.80 -9.62 8.70
CA GLY A 93 -15.23 -9.34 8.55
C GLY A 93 -15.88 -8.90 9.87
N ALA A 94 -15.53 -9.56 10.98
CA ALA A 94 -16.02 -9.20 12.31
C ALA A 94 -15.60 -7.78 12.71
N LEU A 95 -14.35 -7.39 12.45
CA LEU A 95 -13.85 -6.04 12.73
C LEU A 95 -14.69 -4.97 12.01
N VAL A 96 -14.96 -5.14 10.72
CA VAL A 96 -15.80 -4.22 9.93
C VAL A 96 -17.19 -4.06 10.56
N LYS A 97 -17.78 -5.17 11.04
CA LYS A 97 -19.08 -5.15 11.72
C LYS A 97 -19.04 -4.45 13.07
N PHE A 98 -18.02 -4.70 13.90
CA PHE A 98 -17.88 -4.03 15.18
C PHE A 98 -17.57 -2.53 15.04
N GLU A 99 -16.78 -2.13 14.03
CA GLU A 99 -16.55 -0.74 13.68
C GLU A 99 -17.85 -0.02 13.30
N SER A 100 -18.66 -0.65 12.44
CA SER A 100 -19.99 -0.12 12.08
C SER A 100 -20.88 0.04 13.30
N ALA A 101 -20.96 -0.97 14.16
CA ALA A 101 -21.72 -0.91 15.40
C ALA A 101 -21.22 0.21 16.33
N HIS A 102 -19.90 0.37 16.46
CA HIS A 102 -19.28 1.40 17.31
C HIS A 102 -19.58 2.79 16.77
N LYS A 103 -19.47 2.99 15.45
CA LYS A 103 -19.81 4.27 14.80
C LYS A 103 -21.28 4.68 15.01
N LYS A 104 -22.20 3.72 15.04
CA LYS A 104 -23.65 3.97 15.18
C LYS A 104 -24.09 4.17 16.63
N SER A 105 -23.44 3.50 17.59
CA SER A 105 -23.83 3.53 19.01
C SER A 105 -22.97 4.42 19.89
N ALA A 106 -21.72 4.70 19.47
CA ALA A 106 -20.66 5.29 20.28
C ALA A 106 -20.42 4.54 21.63
N ASP A 107 -20.80 3.26 21.74
CA ASP A 107 -20.55 2.49 22.95
C ASP A 107 -19.11 1.99 22.98
N ALA A 108 -18.28 2.61 23.83
CA ALA A 108 -16.87 2.29 24.01
C ALA A 108 -16.59 0.80 24.29
N ARG A 109 -17.54 0.03 24.81
CA ARG A 109 -17.32 -1.41 25.05
C ARG A 109 -17.11 -2.20 23.76
N LEU A 110 -17.55 -1.70 22.60
CA LEU A 110 -17.25 -2.30 21.30
C LEU A 110 -15.77 -2.22 20.92
N LEU A 111 -15.00 -1.31 21.52
CA LEU A 111 -13.55 -1.24 21.31
C LEU A 111 -12.83 -2.51 21.78
N TRP A 112 -13.36 -3.20 22.80
CA TRP A 112 -12.85 -4.49 23.24
C TRP A 112 -13.02 -5.58 22.17
N ASN A 113 -14.18 -5.62 21.53
CA ASN A 113 -14.46 -6.54 20.43
C ASN A 113 -13.54 -6.27 19.23
N MET A 114 -13.34 -5.00 18.87
CA MET A 114 -12.40 -4.61 17.81
C MET A 114 -10.96 -5.02 18.17
N ALA A 115 -10.52 -4.77 19.41
CA ALA A 115 -9.20 -5.18 19.89
C ALA A 115 -9.02 -6.70 19.86
N ALA A 116 -10.06 -7.47 20.16
CA ALA A 116 -10.04 -8.93 20.04
C ALA A 116 -9.85 -9.38 18.59
N CYS A 117 -10.53 -8.74 17.63
CA CYS A 117 -10.30 -9.00 16.20
C CYS A 117 -8.85 -8.69 15.80
N GLU A 118 -8.37 -7.48 16.11
CA GLU A 118 -7.02 -7.01 15.76
C GLU A 118 -5.92 -7.90 16.35
N LYS A 119 -6.12 -8.39 17.59
CA LYS A 119 -5.21 -9.35 18.21
C LYS A 119 -5.10 -10.65 17.42
N ASN A 120 -6.22 -11.17 16.91
CA ASN A 120 -6.23 -12.40 16.10
C ASN A 120 -5.65 -12.16 14.69
N LEU A 121 -5.76 -10.93 14.18
CA LEU A 121 -5.08 -10.47 12.97
C LEU A 121 -3.59 -10.15 13.19
N ARG A 122 -3.12 -10.15 14.45
CA ARG A 122 -1.76 -9.83 14.89
C ARG A 122 -1.34 -8.37 14.67
N HIS A 123 -2.31 -7.46 14.65
CA HIS A 123 -2.07 -6.01 14.62
C HIS A 123 -1.98 -5.45 16.05
N TYR A 124 -0.94 -5.84 16.79
CA TYR A 124 -0.79 -5.53 18.22
C TYR A 124 -0.69 -4.03 18.51
N ALA A 125 -0.10 -3.23 17.62
CA ALA A 125 -0.08 -1.78 17.72
C ALA A 125 -1.51 -1.20 17.76
N LYS A 126 -2.42 -1.76 16.96
CA LYS A 126 -3.83 -1.36 16.95
C LYS A 126 -4.58 -1.84 18.19
N VAL A 127 -4.24 -3.03 18.71
CA VAL A 127 -4.74 -3.52 20.01
C VAL A 127 -4.41 -2.52 21.12
N LEU A 128 -3.15 -2.05 21.21
CA LEU A 128 -2.74 -1.07 22.21
C LEU A 128 -3.56 0.22 22.11
N GLU A 129 -3.78 0.73 20.90
CA GLU A 129 -4.61 1.93 20.65
C GLU A 129 -6.04 1.71 21.14
N LEU A 130 -6.70 0.64 20.70
CA LEU A 130 -8.10 0.36 21.00
C LEU A 130 -8.34 0.09 22.48
N VAL A 131 -7.45 -0.64 23.15
CA VAL A 131 -7.60 -0.97 24.57
C VAL A 131 -7.33 0.25 25.47
N ARG A 132 -6.37 1.12 25.10
CA ARG A 132 -6.18 2.41 25.80
C ARG A 132 -7.42 3.29 25.67
N ARG A 133 -8.02 3.35 24.48
CA ARG A 133 -9.28 4.06 24.26
C ARG A 133 -10.44 3.44 25.03
N TYR A 134 -10.56 2.12 25.07
CA TYR A 134 -11.55 1.41 25.88
C TYR A 134 -11.47 1.81 27.36
N LEU A 135 -10.27 1.85 27.95
CA LEU A 135 -10.07 2.26 29.33
C LEU A 135 -10.39 3.74 29.59
N ALA A 136 -10.07 4.61 28.62
CA ALA A 136 -10.29 6.06 28.72
C ALA A 136 -11.76 6.45 28.49
N GLU A 137 -12.42 5.85 27.51
CA GLU A 137 -13.79 6.18 27.07
C GLU A 137 -14.85 5.35 27.81
N GLY A 138 -14.48 4.22 28.42
CA GLY A 138 -15.42 3.26 28.99
C GLY A 138 -16.16 3.70 30.26
N GLY A 139 -15.63 4.67 31.01
CA GLY A 139 -16.34 5.31 32.13
C GLY A 139 -16.99 4.34 33.14
N ASP A 140 -18.24 4.62 33.50
CA ASP A 140 -19.07 3.81 34.43
C ASP A 140 -19.57 2.49 33.83
N LYS A 141 -19.44 2.32 32.51
CA LYS A 141 -19.81 1.09 31.80
C LYS A 141 -18.83 -0.06 32.04
N LEU A 142 -17.61 0.25 32.53
CA LEU A 142 -16.59 -0.75 32.85
C LEU A 142 -16.56 -1.01 34.36
N ASP A 143 -16.47 -2.28 34.73
CA ASP A 143 -16.20 -2.67 36.12
C ASP A 143 -14.70 -2.85 36.40
N ASP A 144 -14.34 -3.13 37.65
CA ASP A 144 -12.94 -3.30 38.03
C ASP A 144 -12.29 -4.51 37.34
N LYS A 145 -13.09 -5.54 37.03
CA LYS A 145 -12.63 -6.73 36.33
C LYS A 145 -12.32 -6.41 34.87
N ASP A 146 -13.21 -5.70 34.18
CA ASP A 146 -13.02 -5.22 32.80
C ASP A 146 -11.72 -4.41 32.68
N ARG A 147 -11.48 -3.51 33.64
CA ARG A 147 -10.26 -2.68 33.69
C ARG A 147 -9.00 -3.51 33.95
N ALA A 148 -9.09 -4.50 34.83
CA ALA A 148 -7.99 -5.43 35.10
C ALA A 148 -7.65 -6.28 33.87
N GLU A 149 -8.65 -6.85 33.18
CA GLU A 149 -8.46 -7.63 31.95
C GLU A 149 -7.85 -6.79 30.83
N ALA A 150 -8.31 -5.54 30.64
CA ALA A 150 -7.73 -4.62 29.67
C ALA A 150 -6.28 -4.24 30.00
N THR A 151 -5.97 -3.98 31.27
CA THR A 151 -4.60 -3.70 31.72
C THR A 151 -3.68 -4.90 31.52
N ASP A 152 -4.17 -6.11 31.79
CA ASP A 152 -3.43 -7.35 31.57
C ASP A 152 -3.13 -7.60 30.09
N LEU A 153 -4.11 -7.33 29.22
CA LEU A 153 -3.94 -7.41 27.78
C LEU A 153 -2.87 -6.42 27.29
N LEU A 154 -2.90 -5.16 27.74
CA LEU A 154 -1.87 -4.16 27.40
C LEU A 154 -0.47 -4.67 27.77
N ARG A 155 -0.29 -5.17 29.00
CA ARG A 155 0.98 -5.74 29.47
C ARG A 155 1.46 -6.92 28.63
N THR A 156 0.53 -7.70 28.09
CA THR A 156 0.83 -8.88 27.26
C THR A 156 1.22 -8.50 25.84
N VAL A 157 0.57 -7.49 25.25
CA VAL A 157 0.80 -7.11 23.85
C VAL A 157 1.87 -6.04 23.66
N GLU A 158 2.17 -5.24 24.69
CA GLU A 158 3.18 -4.17 24.62
C GLU A 158 4.57 -4.67 24.15
N PRO A 159 5.09 -5.82 24.63
CA PRO A 159 6.36 -6.38 24.15
C PRO A 159 6.34 -6.86 22.68
N LEU A 160 5.16 -6.94 22.05
CA LEU A 160 4.98 -7.31 20.64
C LEU A 160 4.97 -6.09 19.71
N THR A 161 5.28 -4.92 20.26
CA THR A 161 5.36 -3.65 19.53
C THR A 161 6.66 -2.93 19.85
N THR A 162 7.02 -1.93 19.05
CA THR A 162 8.13 -1.03 19.34
C THR A 162 7.86 0.35 18.79
N LYS A 163 8.60 1.34 19.31
CA LYS A 163 8.54 2.72 18.83
C LYS A 163 9.46 2.90 17.63
N LEU A 164 8.92 3.29 16.48
CA LEU A 164 9.68 3.63 15.29
C LEU A 164 9.76 5.16 15.16
N ARG A 165 10.96 5.72 15.31
CA ARG A 165 11.24 7.13 15.05
C ARG A 165 11.74 7.30 13.62
N VAL A 166 10.99 8.02 12.80
CA VAL A 166 11.36 8.30 11.40
C VAL A 166 11.87 9.75 11.28
N ASN A 167 13.15 9.89 10.98
CA ASN A 167 13.79 11.19 10.74
C ASN A 167 13.92 11.40 9.24
N VAL A 168 13.28 12.45 8.72
CA VAL A 168 13.33 12.80 7.30
C VAL A 168 14.06 14.12 7.13
N ASN A 169 14.96 14.22 6.15
CA ASN A 169 15.71 15.44 5.86
C ASN A 169 14.85 16.59 5.29
N VAL A 170 13.69 16.27 4.69
CA VAL A 170 12.78 17.24 4.07
C VAL A 170 11.50 17.38 4.91
N PRO A 171 11.14 18.59 5.36
CA PRO A 171 9.87 18.85 6.06
C PRO A 171 8.62 18.69 5.18
N GLY A 172 7.51 18.30 5.83
CA GLY A 172 6.22 18.07 5.18
C GLY A 172 6.25 16.91 4.18
N ALA A 173 7.16 15.95 4.35
CA ALA A 173 7.15 14.69 3.61
C ALA A 173 6.16 13.74 4.29
N GLU A 174 5.33 13.09 3.48
CA GLU A 174 4.37 12.08 3.93
C GLU A 174 5.12 10.80 4.31
N VAL A 175 4.87 10.29 5.51
CA VAL A 175 5.45 9.03 6.01
C VAL A 175 4.33 7.99 6.09
N ALA A 176 4.54 6.86 5.43
CA ALA A 176 3.67 5.70 5.47
C ALA A 176 4.42 4.48 5.99
N ILE A 177 3.75 3.71 6.84
CA ILE A 177 4.23 2.45 7.39
C ILE A 177 3.22 1.38 6.94
N ASP A 178 3.70 0.46 6.11
CA ASP A 178 2.91 -0.64 5.56
C ASP A 178 1.64 -0.15 4.85
N ASP A 179 1.88 0.85 4.00
CA ASP A 179 0.89 1.55 3.17
C ASP A 179 -0.10 2.44 3.93
N VAL A 180 -0.07 2.42 5.25
CA VAL A 180 -0.86 3.33 6.08
C VAL A 180 -0.08 4.61 6.32
N VAL A 181 -0.63 5.76 5.93
CA VAL A 181 -0.05 7.07 6.22
C VAL A 181 -0.14 7.34 7.72
N VAL A 182 1.01 7.55 8.37
CA VAL A 182 1.11 7.72 9.83
C VAL A 182 1.37 9.18 10.22
N GLY A 183 1.74 10.04 9.27
CA GLY A 183 1.93 11.45 9.50
C GLY A 183 2.85 12.11 8.49
N THR A 184 3.31 13.31 8.82
CA THR A 184 4.23 14.11 8.00
C THR A 184 5.47 14.50 8.79
N SER A 185 6.62 14.61 8.14
CA SER A 185 7.86 15.05 8.76
C SER A 185 7.83 16.55 9.13
N PRO A 186 8.51 16.98 10.21
CA PRO A 186 9.05 16.15 11.29
C PRO A 186 7.91 15.58 12.15
N MET A 187 8.04 14.32 12.56
CA MET A 187 7.07 13.67 13.45
C MET A 187 7.34 14.08 14.90
N THR A 188 6.30 14.48 15.64
CA THR A 188 6.44 14.90 17.05
C THR A 188 6.72 13.72 17.98
N GLU A 189 6.07 12.59 17.73
CA GLU A 189 6.20 11.37 18.51
C GLU A 189 6.60 10.19 17.62
N PRO A 190 7.34 9.18 18.15
CA PRO A 190 7.55 7.92 17.46
C PRO A 190 6.23 7.20 17.20
N VAL A 191 6.16 6.46 16.10
CA VAL A 191 5.00 5.62 15.78
C VAL A 191 5.15 4.26 16.45
N ILE A 192 4.10 3.80 17.14
CA ILE A 192 4.07 2.42 17.66
C ILE A 192 3.74 1.49 16.50
N VAL A 193 4.59 0.51 16.26
CA VAL A 193 4.45 -0.47 15.18
C VAL A 193 4.65 -1.88 15.69
N ASP A 194 4.05 -2.84 15.01
CA ASP A 194 4.24 -4.26 15.30
C ASP A 194 5.69 -4.69 15.03
N ILE A 195 6.19 -5.61 15.84
CA ILE A 195 7.49 -6.25 15.56
C ILE A 195 7.45 -7.06 14.26
N GLY A 196 8.59 -7.15 13.58
CA GLY A 196 8.75 -7.88 12.32
C GLY A 196 9.32 -7.01 11.22
N MET A 197 9.24 -7.49 9.98
CA MET A 197 9.63 -6.71 8.80
C MET A 197 8.54 -5.67 8.51
N ARG A 198 8.89 -4.39 8.56
CA ARG A 198 7.98 -3.29 8.20
C ARG A 198 8.48 -2.56 6.97
N ARG A 199 7.54 -2.21 6.08
CA ARG A 199 7.83 -1.33 4.94
C ARG A 199 7.60 0.11 5.35
N VAL A 200 8.64 0.94 5.25
CA VAL A 200 8.52 2.39 5.45
C VAL A 200 8.67 3.07 4.10
N ARG A 201 7.72 3.93 3.76
CA ARG A 201 7.70 4.74 2.55
C ARG A 201 7.62 6.21 2.94
N VAL A 202 8.45 7.03 2.33
CA VAL A 202 8.47 8.47 2.53
C VAL A 202 8.35 9.15 1.18
N ARG A 203 7.35 10.03 1.04
CA ARG A 203 7.03 10.71 -0.21
C ARG A 203 7.02 12.22 -0.01
N LYS A 204 7.59 12.93 -0.97
CA LYS A 204 7.48 14.38 -1.11
C LYS A 204 7.44 14.69 -2.60
N ASP A 205 6.62 15.68 -2.97
CA ASP A 205 6.61 16.17 -4.34
C ASP A 205 8.00 16.70 -4.73
N ASP A 206 8.35 16.57 -6.01
CA ASP A 206 9.67 16.90 -6.57
C ASP A 206 10.85 16.17 -5.90
N HIS A 207 10.61 15.03 -5.25
CA HIS A 207 11.64 14.17 -4.67
C HIS A 207 11.42 12.71 -5.05
N LYS A 208 12.53 11.98 -5.22
CA LYS A 208 12.50 10.53 -5.44
C LYS A 208 11.92 9.88 -4.18
N GLU A 209 10.92 9.02 -4.35
CA GLU A 209 10.32 8.28 -3.25
C GLU A 209 11.38 7.43 -2.52
N PHE A 210 11.40 7.52 -1.20
CA PHE A 210 12.22 6.65 -0.37
C PHE A 210 11.35 5.48 0.13
N THR A 211 11.71 4.25 -0.23
CA THR A 211 11.04 3.05 0.27
C THR A 211 12.08 2.05 0.79
N THR A 212 11.89 1.57 2.02
CA THR A 212 12.75 0.56 2.64
C THR A 212 11.93 -0.49 3.37
N GLN A 213 12.46 -1.70 3.47
CA GLN A 213 11.96 -2.74 4.36
C GLN A 213 13.01 -2.98 5.44
N MET A 214 12.60 -2.88 6.70
CA MET A 214 13.51 -3.05 7.82
C MET A 214 12.92 -3.95 8.90
N PRO A 215 13.76 -4.76 9.57
CA PRO A 215 13.34 -5.45 10.78
C PRO A 215 13.12 -4.42 11.88
N VAL A 216 12.01 -4.57 12.57
CA VAL A 216 11.58 -3.71 13.66
C VAL A 216 11.32 -4.61 14.86
N GLY A 217 12.07 -4.41 15.94
CA GLY A 217 12.04 -5.27 17.14
C GLY A 217 13.42 -5.45 17.76
N GLY A 218 13.47 -6.09 18.93
CA GLY A 218 14.72 -6.29 19.69
C GLY A 218 15.17 -5.09 20.54
N SER A 219 14.52 -3.94 20.39
CA SER A 219 14.71 -2.75 21.24
C SER A 219 13.36 -2.07 21.51
N ALA A 220 13.31 -1.25 22.58
CA ALA A 220 12.13 -0.45 22.91
C ALA A 220 11.84 0.67 21.90
N GLU A 221 12.88 1.10 21.18
CA GLU A 221 12.78 2.09 20.12
C GLU A 221 13.79 1.77 19.00
N VAL A 222 13.38 2.00 17.75
CA VAL A 222 14.18 1.88 16.53
C VAL A 222 14.13 3.22 15.79
N ALA A 223 15.27 3.69 15.31
CA ALA A 223 15.35 4.92 14.52
C ALA A 223 15.65 4.60 13.05
N LEU A 224 14.89 5.23 12.14
CA LEU A 224 15.13 5.22 10.71
C LEU A 224 15.47 6.64 10.25
N VAL A 225 16.53 6.78 9.46
CA VAL A 225 16.86 8.02 8.76
C VAL A 225 16.50 7.84 7.29
N ALA A 226 15.55 8.63 6.81
CA ALA A 226 15.12 8.65 5.41
C ALA A 226 15.62 9.94 4.75
N SER A 227 16.51 9.78 3.77
CA SER A 227 17.09 10.89 3.00
C SER A 227 16.44 10.95 1.63
N LEU A 228 15.52 11.90 1.43
CA LEU A 228 14.92 12.19 0.14
C LEU A 228 15.89 12.98 -0.74
N VAL A 229 15.90 12.62 -2.02
CA VAL A 229 16.71 13.26 -3.07
C VAL A 229 15.77 14.02 -4.01
N PRO A 230 16.01 15.31 -4.29
CA PRO A 230 15.17 16.06 -5.21
C PRO A 230 15.22 15.46 -6.62
N ILE A 231 14.09 15.50 -7.33
CA ILE A 231 14.01 15.19 -8.76
C ILE A 231 14.44 16.45 -9.51
N VAL A 232 15.51 16.32 -10.29
CA VAL A 232 16.00 17.42 -11.12
C VAL A 232 15.39 17.23 -12.51
N HIS A 233 14.49 18.14 -12.88
CA HIS A 233 13.85 18.15 -14.21
C HIS A 233 14.78 18.74 -15.27
N GLU A 234 15.95 18.15 -15.44
CA GLU A 234 16.96 18.57 -16.39
C GLU A 234 17.58 17.36 -17.12
N GLY A 235 18.04 17.60 -18.35
CA GLY A 235 18.80 16.65 -19.15
C GLY A 235 19.95 17.31 -19.90
N LYS A 236 20.88 16.51 -20.41
CA LYS A 236 22.03 16.99 -21.18
C LYS A 236 21.72 16.95 -22.67
N LEU A 237 21.83 18.09 -23.34
CA LEU A 237 21.67 18.22 -24.78
C LEU A 237 23.02 18.53 -25.44
N SER A 238 23.39 17.69 -26.40
CA SER A 238 24.58 17.84 -27.24
C SER A 238 24.15 18.07 -28.69
N VAL A 239 24.43 19.23 -29.27
CA VAL A 239 24.17 19.53 -30.68
C VAL A 239 25.49 19.58 -31.43
N THR A 240 25.61 18.77 -32.48
CA THR A 240 26.81 18.72 -33.32
C THR A 240 26.46 19.12 -34.75
N ALA A 241 27.14 20.14 -35.25
CA ALA A 241 27.02 20.71 -36.58
C ALA A 241 28.43 20.92 -37.18
N LYS A 242 28.52 21.39 -38.43
CA LYS A 242 29.83 21.75 -39.00
C LYS A 242 30.35 23.05 -38.39
N ASP A 243 31.68 23.22 -38.37
CA ASP A 243 32.32 24.43 -37.83
C ASP A 243 31.77 25.71 -38.48
N GLY A 244 31.60 26.75 -37.66
CA GLY A 244 31.04 28.03 -38.07
C GLY A 244 29.52 28.07 -38.23
N GLN A 245 28.80 26.95 -38.10
CA GLN A 245 27.33 26.94 -38.09
C GLN A 245 26.80 27.34 -36.70
N SER A 246 25.90 28.33 -36.65
CA SER A 246 25.36 28.86 -35.39
C SER A 246 24.22 27.99 -34.88
N ILE A 247 24.30 27.59 -33.60
CA ILE A 247 23.35 26.72 -32.91
C ILE A 247 22.52 27.55 -31.95
N TYR A 248 21.19 27.45 -32.11
CA TYR A 248 20.20 28.07 -31.25
C TYR A 248 19.38 27.00 -30.55
N VAL A 249 19.12 27.18 -29.26
CA VAL A 249 18.17 26.40 -28.47
C VAL A 249 17.16 27.37 -27.88
N ASP A 250 15.87 27.14 -28.16
CA ASP A 250 14.75 28.01 -27.77
C ASP A 250 14.96 29.49 -28.16
N GLY A 251 15.51 29.70 -29.36
CA GLY A 251 15.78 31.03 -29.91
C GLY A 251 17.03 31.73 -29.35
N LYS A 252 17.71 31.16 -28.35
CA LYS A 252 18.98 31.69 -27.81
C LYS A 252 20.17 31.08 -28.54
N LEU A 253 21.11 31.92 -29.01
CA LEU A 253 22.40 31.45 -29.55
C LEU A 253 23.21 30.81 -28.41
N VAL A 254 23.46 29.51 -28.51
CA VAL A 254 24.15 28.74 -27.47
C VAL A 254 25.58 28.35 -27.83
N GLY A 255 25.91 28.29 -29.13
CA GLY A 255 27.25 27.97 -29.58
C GLY A 255 27.39 27.93 -31.10
N THR A 256 28.57 27.55 -31.57
CA THR A 256 28.90 27.39 -33.00
C THR A 256 29.63 26.08 -33.24
N GLY A 257 29.23 25.32 -34.25
CA GLY A 257 29.80 24.00 -34.58
C GLY A 257 29.39 22.91 -33.59
N ARG A 258 29.76 23.02 -32.33
CA ARG A 258 29.35 22.09 -31.27
C ARG A 258 28.88 22.82 -30.03
N TRP A 259 27.84 22.29 -29.41
CA TRP A 259 27.37 22.76 -28.12
C TRP A 259 26.97 21.58 -27.23
N ASP A 260 27.37 21.63 -25.97
CA ASP A 260 27.01 20.69 -24.91
C ASP A 260 26.49 21.49 -23.72
N GLY A 261 25.26 21.25 -23.28
CA GLY A 261 24.67 21.98 -22.16
C GLY A 261 23.54 21.23 -21.45
N VAL A 262 23.11 21.78 -20.32
CA VAL A 262 21.97 21.29 -19.57
C VAL A 262 20.74 22.10 -19.98
N VAL A 263 19.64 21.42 -20.24
CA VAL A 263 18.34 22.00 -20.54
C VAL A 263 17.30 21.44 -19.59
N LYS A 264 16.19 22.16 -19.41
CA LYS A 264 15.05 21.62 -18.66
C LYS A 264 14.54 20.36 -19.35
N SER A 265 13.86 19.50 -18.62
CA SER A 265 13.13 18.42 -19.26
C SER A 265 11.89 18.97 -19.94
N GLY A 266 11.58 18.44 -21.12
CA GLY A 266 10.48 18.90 -21.95
C GLY A 266 10.89 19.16 -23.40
N GLY A 267 10.01 19.86 -24.12
CA GLY A 267 10.20 20.25 -25.51
C GLY A 267 11.17 21.41 -25.64
N HIS A 268 12.17 21.25 -26.51
CA HIS A 268 13.14 22.28 -26.88
C HIS A 268 13.20 22.42 -28.39
N GLN A 269 13.23 23.65 -28.87
CA GLN A 269 13.43 23.94 -30.29
C GLN A 269 14.91 24.12 -30.58
N ILE A 270 15.45 23.27 -31.45
CA ILE A 270 16.80 23.43 -31.99
C ILE A 270 16.70 24.12 -33.34
N ARG A 271 17.50 25.17 -33.53
CA ARG A 271 17.68 25.80 -34.83
C ARG A 271 19.17 25.96 -35.16
N VAL A 272 19.60 25.45 -36.30
CA VAL A 272 20.98 25.60 -36.78
C VAL A 272 20.97 26.37 -38.10
N ILE A 273 21.77 27.43 -38.19
CA ILE A 273 21.84 28.30 -39.36
C ILE A 273 23.28 28.50 -39.83
N ALA A 274 23.43 28.72 -41.13
CA ALA A 274 24.67 29.17 -41.75
C ALA A 274 24.36 29.96 -43.03
N PRO A 275 25.21 30.93 -43.43
CA PRO A 275 25.02 31.66 -44.68
C PRO A 275 24.95 30.73 -45.90
N GLY A 276 23.97 30.93 -46.79
CA GLY A 276 23.79 30.12 -48.01
C GLY A 276 23.28 28.69 -47.79
N MET A 277 22.84 28.36 -46.57
CA MET A 277 22.33 27.04 -46.21
C MET A 277 20.88 27.15 -45.73
N ARG A 278 20.06 26.15 -46.05
CA ARG A 278 18.69 26.05 -45.53
C ARG A 278 18.74 25.81 -44.02
N PRO A 279 18.06 26.63 -43.18
CA PRO A 279 18.02 26.43 -41.74
C PRO A 279 17.48 25.04 -41.36
N PHE A 280 18.15 24.37 -40.44
CA PHE A 280 17.58 23.22 -39.75
C PHE A 280 16.79 23.71 -38.55
N GLN A 281 15.55 23.25 -38.40
CA GLN A 281 14.71 23.53 -37.24
C GLN A 281 13.97 22.26 -36.85
N SER A 282 14.07 21.87 -35.58
CA SER A 282 13.44 20.66 -35.05
C SER A 282 13.07 20.84 -33.59
N GLU A 283 11.91 20.30 -33.20
CA GLU A 283 11.53 20.17 -31.80
C GLU A 283 11.98 18.81 -31.29
N ILE A 284 12.69 18.81 -30.16
CA ILE A 284 13.12 17.60 -29.48
C ILE A 284 12.57 17.59 -28.07
N VAL A 285 12.33 16.40 -27.54
CA VAL A 285 11.98 16.21 -26.13
C VAL A 285 13.20 15.67 -25.39
N VAL A 286 13.60 16.35 -24.32
CA VAL A 286 14.63 15.89 -23.39
C VAL A 286 13.94 15.41 -22.11
N GLN A 287 14.21 14.18 -21.69
CA GLN A 287 13.67 13.62 -20.45
C GLN A 287 14.59 13.91 -19.25
N ASP A 288 14.06 13.78 -18.03
CA ASP A 288 14.83 13.89 -16.78
C ASP A 288 16.05 12.95 -16.82
N GLU A 289 17.22 13.47 -16.49
CA GLU A 289 18.51 12.77 -16.47
C GLU A 289 18.96 12.20 -17.84
N GLN A 290 18.25 12.50 -18.94
CA GLN A 290 18.60 12.00 -20.28
C GLN A 290 19.80 12.75 -20.87
N ALA A 291 20.74 12.02 -21.46
CA ALA A 291 21.75 12.58 -22.37
C ALA A 291 21.31 12.36 -23.83
N ARG A 292 20.99 13.45 -24.54
CA ARG A 292 20.52 13.42 -25.93
C ARG A 292 21.49 14.14 -26.85
N THR A 293 21.90 13.46 -27.92
CA THR A 293 22.76 14.02 -28.97
C THR A 293 21.97 14.23 -30.25
N VAL A 294 22.10 15.39 -30.86
CA VAL A 294 21.45 15.77 -32.13
C VAL A 294 22.53 16.13 -33.16
N PRO A 295 22.88 15.19 -34.06
CA PRO A 295 23.72 15.50 -35.20
C PRO A 295 22.91 16.27 -36.25
N VAL A 296 23.42 17.42 -36.69
CA VAL A 296 22.78 18.28 -37.68
C VAL A 296 23.67 18.42 -38.90
N THR A 297 23.09 18.20 -40.08
CA THR A 297 23.71 18.48 -41.37
C THR A 297 22.81 19.41 -42.15
N LEU A 298 23.29 20.62 -42.47
CA LEU A 298 22.55 21.57 -43.29
C LEU A 298 22.69 21.25 -44.78
N GLU A 299 21.63 21.53 -45.54
CA GLU A 299 21.61 21.47 -47.00
C GLU A 299 21.81 22.88 -47.59
N LYS A 300 22.38 22.96 -48.79
CA LYS A 300 22.48 24.25 -49.50
C LYS A 300 21.09 24.72 -49.90
N GLU A 301 20.83 26.01 -49.76
CA GLU A 301 19.61 26.59 -50.31
C GLU A 301 19.68 26.53 -51.85
N PRO A 302 18.67 25.97 -52.54
CA PRO A 302 18.67 25.94 -53.99
C PRO A 302 18.74 27.38 -54.50
N GLU A 303 19.74 27.68 -55.31
CA GLU A 303 19.83 28.97 -56.00
C GLU A 303 18.52 29.17 -56.75
N ALA A 304 17.79 30.24 -56.42
CA ALA A 304 16.56 30.59 -57.12
C ALA A 304 16.86 30.55 -58.62
N PRO A 305 16.04 29.87 -59.45
CA PRO A 305 16.31 29.74 -60.87
C PRO A 305 16.53 31.15 -61.42
N SER A 306 17.75 31.38 -61.92
CA SER A 306 18.14 32.64 -62.51
C SER A 306 17.16 32.98 -63.62
N LYS A 307 16.35 34.02 -63.38
CA LYS A 307 15.42 34.68 -64.32
C LYS A 307 14.87 33.73 -65.38
N VAL A 308 13.68 33.16 -65.14
CA VAL A 308 12.88 32.55 -66.21
C VAL A 308 12.85 33.55 -67.38
N PRO A 309 13.45 33.24 -68.53
CA PRO A 309 13.67 34.27 -69.53
C PRO A 309 12.32 34.67 -70.12
N ALA A 310 12.10 35.98 -70.29
CA ALA A 310 10.80 36.59 -70.59
C ALA A 310 10.07 36.02 -71.82
N TRP A 311 10.76 35.26 -72.68
CA TRP A 311 10.19 34.60 -73.85
C TRP A 311 9.15 33.51 -73.51
N VAL A 312 9.14 32.97 -72.29
CA VAL A 312 8.14 31.98 -71.86
C VAL A 312 6.70 32.55 -71.90
N TRP A 313 6.52 33.87 -71.86
CA TRP A 313 5.21 34.54 -72.03
C TRP A 313 4.82 34.81 -73.49
N ILE A 314 5.69 34.58 -74.48
CA ILE A 314 5.43 34.95 -75.89
C ILE A 314 4.94 33.74 -76.71
N GLY A 315 4.98 32.52 -76.16
CA GLY A 315 4.63 31.28 -76.86
C GLY A 315 3.22 30.73 -76.65
N GLY A 316 2.23 31.54 -76.23
CA GLY A 316 0.85 31.09 -76.00
C GLY A 316 -0.16 32.18 -76.37
N GLY A 317 -0.56 32.22 -77.64
CA GLY A 317 -1.32 33.30 -78.25
C GLY A 317 -2.80 33.43 -77.87
N VAL A 318 -3.28 34.66 -78.05
CA VAL A 318 -4.56 35.10 -78.66
C VAL A 318 -5.63 34.02 -78.85
N LEU A 319 -6.79 34.17 -78.18
CA LEU A 319 -8.12 33.92 -78.76
C LEU A 319 -9.23 34.64 -77.96
N LEU A 320 -9.77 35.68 -78.62
CA LEU A 320 -11.14 36.23 -78.62
C LEU A 320 -11.72 36.96 -77.40
N ALA A 321 -12.01 38.24 -77.67
CA ALA A 321 -12.91 39.10 -76.95
C ALA A 321 -14.39 38.79 -77.24
N ALA A 322 -15.23 39.18 -76.26
CA ALA A 322 -16.64 39.58 -76.29
C ALA A 322 -17.69 38.57 -75.75
N GLY A 323 -18.28 38.94 -74.61
CA GLY A 323 -19.66 38.54 -74.26
C GLY A 323 -19.91 38.10 -72.82
N ALA A 324 -20.45 39.04 -72.03
CA ALA A 324 -21.42 38.87 -70.94
C ALA A 324 -21.18 37.87 -69.76
N THR A 325 -21.22 38.46 -68.57
CA THR A 325 -21.45 37.90 -67.22
C THR A 325 -22.45 36.76 -67.12
N VAL A 326 -22.07 35.63 -66.50
CA VAL A 326 -22.77 34.94 -65.39
C VAL A 326 -21.72 34.09 -64.65
N GLY A 327 -21.72 34.15 -63.32
CA GLY A 327 -20.66 33.64 -62.47
C GLY A 327 -20.54 32.11 -62.37
N ALA A 328 -19.36 31.69 -61.94
CA ALA A 328 -19.15 30.41 -61.28
C ALA A 328 -17.99 30.56 -60.27
N VAL A 329 -18.36 30.34 -59.02
CA VAL A 329 -17.49 30.24 -57.85
C VAL A 329 -16.53 29.06 -58.05
N VAL A 330 -15.22 29.32 -58.04
CA VAL A 330 -14.24 28.25 -57.90
C VAL A 330 -14.04 27.99 -56.41
N ILE A 331 -14.65 26.89 -55.97
CA ILE A 331 -14.42 26.26 -54.67
C ILE A 331 -12.94 25.86 -54.59
N PHE A 332 -12.24 26.42 -53.61
CA PHE A 332 -11.02 25.83 -53.05
C PHE A 332 -11.35 24.40 -52.57
N ARG A 333 -10.72 23.40 -53.18
CA ARG A 333 -10.63 22.07 -52.57
C ARG A 333 -9.33 22.02 -51.76
N PRO A 334 -9.36 21.96 -50.42
CA PRO A 334 -8.22 21.50 -49.66
C PRO A 334 -7.98 20.02 -49.99
N GLU A 335 -6.75 19.65 -50.29
CA GLU A 335 -6.35 18.25 -50.23
C GLU A 335 -6.30 17.85 -48.75
N ASP A 336 -7.34 17.15 -48.30
CA ASP A 336 -7.32 16.44 -47.02
C ASP A 336 -6.27 15.31 -47.11
N ARG A 337 -5.04 15.59 -46.70
CA ARG A 337 -4.12 14.53 -46.28
C ARG A 337 -4.64 13.94 -44.98
N THR A 338 -5.52 12.96 -45.10
CA THR A 338 -5.84 12.02 -44.04
C THR A 338 -4.64 11.09 -43.85
N GLU A 339 -3.85 11.32 -42.81
CA GLU A 339 -2.99 10.26 -42.29
C GLU A 339 -3.88 9.11 -41.81
N PRO A 340 -3.59 7.83 -42.15
CA PRO A 340 -4.30 6.72 -41.56
C PRO A 340 -3.98 6.68 -40.05
N ALA A 341 -5.02 6.72 -39.22
CA ALA A 341 -4.89 6.55 -37.78
C ALA A 341 -4.18 5.21 -37.46
N PRO A 342 -3.37 5.15 -36.38
CA PRO A 342 -2.82 3.89 -35.90
C PRO A 342 -3.95 2.90 -35.63
N ILE A 343 -3.91 1.73 -36.27
CA ILE A 343 -4.82 0.63 -35.99
C ILE A 343 -4.48 0.11 -34.59
N GLY A 344 -5.24 0.57 -33.59
CA GLY A 344 -5.22 0.01 -32.24
C GLY A 344 -5.83 -1.39 -32.27
N ASN A 345 -4.99 -2.41 -32.13
CA ASN A 345 -5.43 -3.78 -31.98
C ASN A 345 -5.69 -4.08 -30.49
N LEU A 346 -6.88 -3.70 -30.01
CA LEU A 346 -7.46 -4.25 -28.78
C LEU A 346 -8.76 -4.95 -29.19
N ALA A 347 -8.74 -6.28 -29.20
CA ALA A 347 -9.93 -7.08 -29.41
C ALA A 347 -10.93 -6.84 -28.27
N PRO A 348 -12.23 -6.64 -28.53
CA PRO A 348 -13.23 -6.69 -27.48
C PRO A 348 -13.32 -8.13 -26.97
N GLY A 349 -12.75 -8.37 -25.79
CA GLY A 349 -12.91 -9.63 -25.07
C GLY A 349 -14.35 -9.75 -24.57
N ASN A 350 -15.00 -10.86 -24.91
CA ASN A 350 -16.28 -11.25 -24.31
C ASN A 350 -16.08 -11.50 -22.81
N VAL A 351 -16.74 -10.71 -21.97
CA VAL A 351 -16.82 -10.99 -20.54
C VAL A 351 -17.93 -12.03 -20.32
N GLN A 352 -17.56 -13.27 -20.00
CA GLN A 352 -18.51 -14.22 -19.46
C GLN A 352 -18.82 -13.83 -18.01
N ALA A 353 -19.96 -13.19 -17.79
CA ALA A 353 -20.53 -13.03 -16.46
C ALA A 353 -21.12 -14.38 -16.01
N SER A 354 -20.29 -15.27 -15.47
CA SER A 354 -20.76 -16.46 -14.76
C SER A 354 -20.92 -16.13 -13.27
N VAL A 355 -21.99 -15.41 -12.92
CA VAL A 355 -22.47 -15.39 -11.54
C VAL A 355 -23.47 -16.52 -11.40
N ARG A 356 -23.02 -17.67 -10.87
CA ARG A 356 -23.91 -18.68 -10.32
C ARG A 356 -24.08 -18.38 -8.83
N PHE A 357 -25.24 -17.86 -8.47
CA PHE A 357 -25.71 -17.95 -7.10
C PHE A 357 -26.01 -19.42 -6.79
N ARG A 358 -25.42 -19.94 -5.71
CA ARG A 358 -25.85 -21.15 -5.03
C ARG A 358 -26.03 -20.83 -3.57
#